data_AF-A0A553HIU8-F1
#
_entry.id   AF-A0A553HIU8-F1
#
_cell.length_a   1.000
_cell.length_b   1.000
_cell.length_c   1.000
_cell.angle_alpha   90.00
_cell.angle_beta   90.00
_cell.angle_gamma   90.00
#
_symmetry.space_group_name_H-M   'P 1'
#
loop_
_entity.id
_entity.type
_entity.pdbx_description
1 polymer ?
#
loop_
_entity_poly.entity_id
_entity_poly.type
_entity_poly.pdbx_seq_one_letter_code
_entity_poly.pdbx_strand_id
1 'polypeptide(L)'
;MASQNYKDLVIARLRDHSGLPEKEIETIKWFMIASHYFRQPDHTGGVMIPGTVFYRRDGTAYTFEDVPLKAVLESVDLAIGTKVASDRRSEVWYKVFQGIPGAKKKPDWEIVKPVDNPRADPDTEFSVSRAAPGEVKSNTDIIAALLSATHLNEEDGFRIGALITWWDSIDSKGNSGCFSFADGVRGGRLGRNHTLEDVPNHYVRDRVLHYINNELDEEERGAARKAVFPDLDEDELEQYSAAIVEVERETDGRVMKRPKKMKKGNKSKSKDKPVPQPKASNSKQPSSTLSGPTVVDAAPVTEDAATHANLFARVVGNRGIRSTREIETINKQALLLDSIPASTTDLTPRPKVARRSSWMDSVFHSVIKPGQKIPLPQEEAIRPGVEIDRDCDQIRAMIKILVTEGDWTLDQFRLALGGISRAALTGFLEKTGPAAGSRSISYELGWEFFKKRELLGLSLHGAGPTEVAARQVLNDLDANVARAKKHGHGVVTERPEKRIRPEDIVEFADDVMNVEQPAPLRSPAFSTPFRITVTADMVSAASTGLLGLPFILRQRG
;
A
#
# COMPACT_ATOMS: atom_id res chain seq x y z
N MET A 1 30.52 25.44 21.08
CA MET A 1 29.98 24.13 21.50
C MET A 1 29.58 23.39 20.23
N ALA A 2 30.23 22.26 19.91
CA ALA A 2 29.86 21.46 18.76
C ALA A 2 28.39 21.02 18.90
N SER A 3 27.61 21.11 17.81
CA SER A 3 26.24 20.60 17.80
C SER A 3 26.29 19.12 18.11
N GLN A 4 25.82 18.72 19.30
CA GLN A 4 25.83 17.32 19.69
C GLN A 4 24.97 16.52 18.72
N ASN A 5 25.54 15.49 18.09
CA ASN A 5 24.79 14.61 17.20
C ASN A 5 23.89 13.71 18.05
N TYR A 6 22.66 14.16 18.29
CA TYR A 6 21.69 13.43 19.11
C TYR A 6 21.39 12.01 18.58
N LYS A 7 21.56 11.76 17.28
CA LYS A 7 21.34 10.43 16.70
C LYS A 7 22.38 9.44 17.20
N ASP A 8 23.66 9.81 17.12
CA ASP A 8 24.76 8.99 17.64
C ASP A 8 24.66 8.80 19.16
N LEU A 9 24.30 9.86 19.88
CA LEU A 9 24.11 9.79 21.33
C LEU A 9 23.01 8.78 21.72
N VAL A 10 21.89 8.78 21.00
CA VAL A 10 20.78 7.84 21.24
C VAL A 10 21.22 6.39 20.99
N ILE A 11 21.93 6.13 19.89
CA ILE A 11 22.44 4.78 19.58
C ILE A 11 23.50 4.34 20.60
N ALA A 12 24.41 5.23 20.99
CA ALA A 12 25.41 4.93 22.02
C ALA A 12 24.75 4.57 23.35
N ARG A 13 23.76 5.35 23.81
CA ARG A 13 23.03 5.04 25.05
C ARG A 13 22.21 3.75 24.93
N LEU A 14 21.64 3.47 23.76
CA LEU A 14 20.94 2.21 23.55
C LEU A 14 21.91 1.04 23.72
N ARG A 15 23.10 1.10 23.11
CA ARG A 15 24.18 0.12 23.29
C ARG A 15 24.54 -0.05 24.76
N ASP A 16 24.79 1.05 25.46
CA ASP A 16 25.31 1.03 26.85
C ASP A 16 24.29 0.54 27.88
N HIS A 17 22.99 0.71 27.63
CA HIS A 17 21.96 0.46 28.65
C HIS A 17 21.03 -0.72 28.35
N SER A 18 20.82 -1.07 27.08
CA SER A 18 19.86 -2.11 26.69
C SER A 18 20.30 -3.52 27.04
N GLY A 19 21.61 -3.77 27.11
CA GLY A 19 22.17 -5.12 27.20
C GLY A 19 22.02 -5.94 25.91
N LEU A 20 21.64 -5.30 24.80
CA LEU A 20 21.56 -5.95 23.49
C LEU A 20 22.98 -6.24 22.95
N PRO A 21 23.20 -7.36 22.25
CA PRO A 21 24.46 -7.62 21.56
C PRO A 21 24.77 -6.54 20.52
N GLU A 22 26.05 -6.24 20.30
CA GLU A 22 26.47 -5.22 19.31
C GLU A 22 25.89 -5.47 17.92
N LYS A 23 25.82 -6.75 17.50
CA LYS A 23 25.21 -7.15 16.24
C LYS A 23 23.74 -6.73 16.12
N GLU A 24 22.99 -6.76 17.22
CA GLU A 24 21.59 -6.34 17.24
C GLU A 24 21.49 -4.81 17.16
N ILE A 25 22.38 -4.08 17.84
CA ILE A 25 22.47 -2.61 17.73
C ILE A 25 22.74 -2.17 16.29
N GLU A 26 23.71 -2.80 15.63
CA GLU A 26 24.01 -2.52 14.21
C GLU A 26 22.86 -2.91 13.29
N THR A 27 22.15 -4.01 13.60
CA THR A 27 20.95 -4.42 12.85
C THR A 27 19.83 -3.39 12.98
N ILE A 28 19.56 -2.89 14.20
CA ILE A 28 18.58 -1.84 14.46
C ILE A 28 18.94 -0.56 13.69
N LYS A 29 20.21 -0.13 13.75
CA LYS A 29 20.72 1.03 13.01
C LYS A 29 20.55 0.86 11.50
N TRP A 30 20.87 -0.31 10.97
CA TRP A 30 20.69 -0.63 9.55
C TRP A 30 19.20 -0.58 9.15
N PHE A 31 18.29 -1.11 9.97
CA PHE A 31 16.85 -1.05 9.72
C PHE A 31 16.30 0.38 9.68
N MET A 32 16.83 1.28 10.51
CA MET A 32 16.47 2.71 10.47
C MET A 32 16.82 3.33 9.11
N ILE A 33 18.01 3.04 8.60
CA ILE A 33 18.48 3.52 7.29
C ILE A 33 17.59 2.95 6.19
N ALA A 34 17.40 1.62 6.17
CA ALA A 34 16.60 0.94 5.17
C ALA A 34 15.15 1.45 5.13
N SER A 35 14.45 1.45 6.28
CA SER A 35 13.05 1.85 6.35
C SER A 35 12.84 3.31 5.95
N HIS A 36 13.79 4.20 6.25
CA HIS A 36 13.67 5.60 5.87
C HIS A 36 14.03 5.82 4.38
N TYR A 37 15.05 5.11 3.89
CA TYR A 37 15.46 5.12 2.48
C TYR A 37 14.32 4.72 1.54
N PHE A 38 13.61 3.62 1.81
CA PHE A 38 12.50 3.17 0.95
C PHE A 38 11.28 4.10 0.96
N ARG A 39 11.25 5.12 1.82
CA ARG A 39 10.22 6.17 1.80
C ARG A 39 10.63 7.40 0.99
N GLN A 40 11.90 7.49 0.57
CA GLN A 40 12.38 8.64 -0.17
C GLN A 40 12.01 8.54 -1.65
N PRO A 41 11.53 9.62 -2.30
CA PRO A 41 11.13 9.58 -3.71
C PRO A 41 12.28 9.30 -4.68
N ASP A 42 13.53 9.48 -4.24
CA ASP A 42 14.76 9.29 -5.00
C ASP A 42 15.47 7.95 -4.73
N HIS A 43 14.83 7.02 -4.01
CA HIS A 43 15.37 5.67 -3.82
C HIS A 43 15.50 4.94 -5.17
N THR A 44 16.49 4.05 -5.29
CA THR A 44 16.72 3.21 -6.48
C THR A 44 16.08 1.83 -6.36
N GLY A 45 15.42 1.55 -5.22
CA GLY A 45 14.83 0.25 -4.91
C GLY A 45 15.84 -0.66 -4.23
N GLY A 46 15.60 -1.96 -4.25
CA GLY A 46 16.50 -2.97 -3.67
C GLY A 46 15.80 -3.95 -2.73
N VAL A 47 16.59 -4.87 -2.18
CA VAL A 47 16.14 -5.86 -1.20
C VAL A 47 16.65 -5.45 0.18
N MET A 48 15.81 -5.58 1.21
CA MET A 48 16.19 -5.37 2.60
C MET A 48 17.01 -6.56 3.12
N ILE A 49 18.30 -6.61 2.78
CA ILE A 49 19.26 -7.59 3.31
C ILE A 49 20.23 -6.89 4.27
N PRO A 50 20.34 -7.31 5.55
CA PRO A 50 21.27 -6.71 6.51
C PRO A 50 22.68 -6.55 5.95
N GLY A 51 23.27 -5.36 6.11
CA GLY A 51 24.59 -5.02 5.58
C GLY A 51 24.59 -4.42 4.16
N THR A 52 23.43 -4.39 3.48
CA THR A 52 23.32 -3.70 2.17
C THR A 52 23.50 -2.20 2.34
N VAL A 53 24.34 -1.60 1.47
CA VAL A 53 24.48 -0.14 1.34
C VAL A 53 23.42 0.37 0.37
N PHE A 54 22.70 1.41 0.78
CA PHE A 54 21.65 2.03 -0.03
C PHE A 54 22.20 3.23 -0.79
N TYR A 55 21.78 3.40 -2.04
CA TYR A 55 22.22 4.52 -2.89
C TYR A 55 21.03 5.29 -3.44
N ARG A 56 21.10 6.61 -3.40
CA ARG A 56 20.15 7.51 -4.07
C ARG A 56 20.31 7.40 -5.59
N ARG A 57 19.36 7.97 -6.33
CA ARG A 57 19.38 7.98 -7.80
C ARG A 57 20.60 8.71 -8.39
N ASP A 58 21.18 9.66 -7.65
CA ASP A 58 22.40 10.37 -8.04
C ASP A 58 23.70 9.60 -7.73
N GLY A 59 23.59 8.37 -7.19
CA GLY A 59 24.72 7.53 -6.82
C GLY A 59 25.31 7.84 -5.44
N THR A 60 24.79 8.82 -4.70
CA THR A 60 25.25 9.10 -3.34
C THR A 60 24.74 8.04 -2.37
N ALA A 61 25.60 7.61 -1.43
CA ALA A 61 25.21 6.65 -0.41
C ALA A 61 24.20 7.27 0.57
N TYR A 62 23.13 6.54 0.85
CA TYR A 62 22.14 6.89 1.87
C TYR A 62 22.56 6.26 3.20
N THR A 63 22.90 7.11 4.17
CA THR A 63 23.55 6.70 5.41
C THR A 63 22.68 7.01 6.63
N PHE A 64 23.19 6.66 7.82
CA PHE A 64 22.56 7.06 9.07
C PHE A 64 22.48 8.59 9.24
N GLU A 65 23.37 9.33 8.57
CA GLU A 65 23.34 10.79 8.63
C GLU A 65 22.11 11.39 7.94
N ASP A 66 21.57 10.69 6.95
CA ASP A 66 20.40 11.10 6.20
C ASP A 66 19.07 10.80 6.92
N VAL A 67 19.10 9.99 7.98
CA VAL A 67 17.91 9.63 8.76
C VAL A 67 17.55 10.78 9.72
N PRO A 68 16.33 11.34 9.66
CA PRO A 68 15.88 12.38 10.58
C PRO A 68 15.87 11.87 12.04
N LEU A 69 16.27 12.73 12.99
CA LEU A 69 16.29 12.38 14.42
C LEU A 69 14.96 11.78 14.87
N LYS A 70 13.82 12.35 14.46
CA LYS A 70 12.49 11.82 14.80
C LYS A 70 12.33 10.34 14.45
N ALA A 71 12.75 9.92 13.24
CA ALA A 71 12.66 8.53 12.81
C ALA A 71 13.60 7.61 13.60
N VAL A 72 14.78 8.11 13.99
CA VAL A 72 15.69 7.41 14.92
C VAL A 72 15.02 7.18 16.27
N LEU A 73 14.40 8.23 16.85
CA LEU A 73 13.72 8.14 18.14
C LEU A 73 12.58 7.12 18.11
N GLU A 74 11.73 7.15 17.07
CA GLU A 74 10.62 6.19 16.89
C GLU A 74 11.13 4.74 16.76
N SER A 75 12.21 4.53 16.01
CA SER A 75 12.77 3.20 15.80
C SER A 75 13.46 2.65 17.06
N VAL A 76 14.13 3.52 17.84
CA VAL A 76 14.73 3.12 19.12
C VAL A 76 13.66 2.82 20.17
N ASP A 77 12.59 3.63 20.24
CA ASP A 77 11.44 3.38 21.12
C ASP A 77 10.85 1.99 20.87
N LEU A 78 10.61 1.65 19.58
CA LEU A 78 10.14 0.33 19.16
C LEU A 78 11.13 -0.79 19.51
N ALA A 79 12.44 -0.57 19.29
CA ALA A 79 13.46 -1.57 19.59
C ALA A 79 13.52 -1.88 21.09
N ILE A 80 13.48 -0.86 21.96
CA ILE A 80 13.44 -1.07 23.41
C ILE A 80 12.16 -1.84 23.79
N GLY A 81 11.00 -1.47 23.24
CA GLY A 81 9.73 -2.12 23.55
C GLY A 81 9.64 -3.59 23.14
N THR A 82 10.39 -4.00 22.12
CA THR A 82 10.31 -5.35 21.52
C THR A 82 11.51 -6.26 21.81
N LYS A 83 12.68 -5.69 22.06
CA LYS A 83 13.95 -6.45 22.21
C LYS A 83 14.53 -6.42 23.62
N VAL A 84 14.19 -5.41 24.43
CA VAL A 84 14.65 -5.32 25.82
C VAL A 84 13.67 -6.07 26.73
N ALA A 85 14.21 -6.76 27.74
CA ALA A 85 13.40 -7.47 28.72
C ALA A 85 12.36 -6.54 29.38
N SER A 86 11.13 -7.05 29.57
CA SER A 86 9.97 -6.24 29.96
C SER A 86 10.09 -5.59 31.33
N ASP A 87 10.90 -6.16 32.23
CA ASP A 87 11.23 -5.66 33.56
C ASP A 87 12.22 -4.49 33.52
N ARG A 88 13.01 -4.35 32.44
CA ARG A 88 14.07 -3.34 32.30
C ARG A 88 13.76 -2.25 31.27
N ARG A 89 12.85 -2.48 30.33
CA ARG A 89 12.57 -1.57 29.19
C ARG A 89 12.35 -0.12 29.60
N SER A 90 11.62 0.13 30.68
CA SER A 90 11.34 1.47 31.21
C SER A 90 12.61 2.21 31.65
N GLU A 91 13.43 1.55 32.48
CA GLU A 91 14.71 2.09 32.95
C GLU A 91 15.63 2.42 31.77
N VAL A 92 15.75 1.49 30.81
CA VAL A 92 16.56 1.67 29.60
C VAL A 92 16.05 2.85 28.79
N TRP A 93 14.74 2.94 28.59
CA TRP A 93 14.13 4.03 27.84
C TRP A 93 14.46 5.40 28.44
N TYR A 94 14.28 5.59 29.75
CA TYR A 94 14.60 6.86 30.38
C TYR A 94 16.08 7.21 30.22
N LYS A 95 17.00 6.25 30.39
CA LYS A 95 18.44 6.47 30.20
C LYS A 95 18.78 6.85 28.75
N VAL A 96 18.14 6.22 27.77
CA VAL A 96 18.36 6.49 26.34
C VAL A 96 17.86 7.88 25.95
N PHE A 97 16.62 8.21 26.32
CA PHE A 97 15.94 9.43 25.85
C PHE A 97 16.14 10.67 26.73
N GLN A 98 16.81 10.56 27.89
CA GLN A 98 17.01 11.69 28.81
C GLN A 98 17.69 12.89 28.14
N GLY A 99 16.99 14.03 28.08
CA GLY A 99 17.53 15.26 27.51
C GLY A 99 17.62 15.30 25.98
N ILE A 100 17.06 14.31 25.28
CA ILE A 100 17.03 14.28 23.81
C ILE A 100 15.87 15.14 23.28
N PRO A 101 16.12 16.17 22.46
CA PRO A 101 15.05 17.00 21.89
C PRO A 101 14.10 16.19 21.02
N GLY A 102 12.79 16.38 21.23
CA GLY A 102 11.75 15.71 20.44
C GLY A 102 11.42 14.29 20.89
N ALA A 103 12.10 13.74 21.89
CA ALA A 103 11.69 12.48 22.51
C ALA A 103 10.34 12.62 23.22
N LYS A 104 9.58 11.52 23.29
CA LYS A 104 8.37 11.45 24.14
C LYS A 104 8.78 11.69 25.60
N LYS A 105 7.80 11.95 26.48
CA LYS A 105 8.06 12.09 27.94
C LYS A 105 7.99 10.76 28.68
N LYS A 106 7.29 9.78 28.11
CA LYS A 106 7.07 8.45 28.65
C LYS A 106 7.07 7.45 27.49
N PRO A 107 7.52 6.21 27.70
CA PRO A 107 7.40 5.16 26.71
C PRO A 107 5.96 4.69 26.54
N ASP A 108 5.63 4.18 25.35
CA ASP A 108 4.26 3.78 25.00
C ASP A 108 3.71 2.67 25.89
N TRP A 109 4.56 1.82 26.47
CA TRP A 109 4.12 0.75 27.36
C TRP A 109 3.90 1.19 28.82
N GLU A 110 4.37 2.36 29.22
CA GLU A 110 4.01 2.98 30.50
C GLU A 110 2.79 3.90 30.37
N ILE A 111 2.47 4.29 29.13
CA ILE A 111 1.15 4.80 28.84
C ILE A 111 0.23 3.58 29.00
N VAL A 112 -0.24 3.37 30.23
CA VAL A 112 -1.46 2.63 30.48
C VAL A 112 -2.52 3.40 29.71
N LYS A 113 -2.67 3.07 28.42
CA LYS A 113 -3.90 3.35 27.73
C LYS A 113 -4.95 2.75 28.64
N PRO A 114 -5.94 3.53 29.12
CA PRO A 114 -7.05 2.93 29.84
C PRO A 114 -7.46 1.74 28.97
N VAL A 115 -7.30 0.53 29.52
CA VAL A 115 -7.79 -0.63 28.78
C VAL A 115 -9.26 -0.37 28.75
N ASP A 116 -9.71 0.00 27.56
CA ASP A 116 -11.10 0.22 27.29
C ASP A 116 -11.82 -1.02 27.78
N ASN A 117 -12.55 -0.83 28.87
CA ASN A 117 -13.16 -1.92 29.61
C ASN A 117 -14.66 -1.78 29.36
N PRO A 118 -15.19 -2.49 28.34
CA PRO A 118 -16.61 -2.45 28.01
C PRO A 118 -17.57 -2.74 29.17
N ARG A 119 -17.06 -3.34 30.25
CA ARG A 119 -17.81 -3.72 31.45
C ARG A 119 -17.51 -2.86 32.66
N ALA A 120 -16.74 -1.78 32.50
CA ALA A 120 -16.65 -0.75 33.52
C ALA A 120 -18.02 -0.09 33.68
N ASP A 121 -18.19 0.66 34.76
CA ASP A 121 -19.32 1.57 34.84
C ASP A 121 -19.23 2.56 33.66
N PRO A 122 -20.35 2.89 33.01
CA PRO A 122 -20.34 3.77 31.86
C PRO A 122 -19.78 5.14 32.24
N ASP A 123 -18.98 5.73 31.34
CA ASP A 123 -18.33 7.01 31.57
C ASP A 123 -19.34 8.18 31.67
N THR A 124 -20.56 7.97 31.17
CA THR A 124 -21.64 8.95 31.21
C THR A 124 -22.99 8.31 31.48
N GLU A 125 -23.88 9.04 32.13
CA GLU A 125 -25.24 8.57 32.46
C GLU A 125 -26.11 8.34 31.21
N PHE A 126 -25.76 8.96 30.07
CA PHE A 126 -26.48 8.81 28.81
C PHE A 126 -26.19 7.47 28.09
N SER A 127 -25.09 6.80 28.47
CA SER A 127 -24.74 5.49 27.92
C SER A 127 -25.73 4.42 28.34
N VAL A 128 -26.37 4.56 29.50
CA VAL A 128 -27.41 3.64 29.96
C VAL A 128 -28.74 4.09 29.35
N SER A 129 -29.45 3.18 28.68
CA SER A 129 -30.76 3.52 28.14
C SER A 129 -31.75 3.84 29.24
N ARG A 130 -32.53 4.91 29.04
CA ARG A 130 -33.61 5.35 29.93
C ARG A 130 -34.99 4.86 29.48
N ALA A 131 -35.05 4.08 28.41
CA ALA A 131 -36.28 3.46 27.92
C ALA A 131 -36.90 2.57 29.01
N ALA A 132 -38.23 2.41 28.98
CA ALA A 132 -38.90 1.54 29.94
C ALA A 132 -38.39 0.09 29.81
N PRO A 133 -38.41 -0.72 30.89
CA PRO A 133 -38.05 -2.13 30.80
C PRO A 133 -38.86 -2.84 29.70
N GLY A 134 -38.16 -3.45 28.74
CA GLY A 134 -38.77 -4.08 27.55
C GLY A 134 -38.79 -3.20 26.30
N GLU A 135 -38.54 -1.90 26.42
CA GLU A 135 -38.39 -0.96 25.29
C GLU A 135 -36.91 -0.65 24.99
N VAL A 136 -35.99 -1.12 25.83
CA VAL A 136 -34.55 -1.01 25.59
C VAL A 136 -34.19 -1.81 24.33
N LYS A 137 -33.66 -1.10 23.33
CA LYS A 137 -33.19 -1.70 22.08
C LYS A 137 -32.07 -2.72 22.34
N SER A 138 -32.15 -3.88 21.68
CA SER A 138 -31.03 -4.82 21.64
C SER A 138 -29.84 -4.19 20.90
N ASN A 139 -28.64 -4.78 21.06
CA ASN A 139 -27.46 -4.26 20.35
C ASN A 139 -27.64 -4.37 18.82
N THR A 140 -28.31 -5.42 18.34
CA THR A 140 -28.67 -5.55 16.93
C THR A 140 -29.69 -4.48 16.49
N ASP A 141 -30.69 -4.15 17.32
CA ASP A 141 -31.66 -3.08 17.00
C ASP A 141 -31.03 -1.69 16.97
N ILE A 142 -30.01 -1.42 17.78
CA ILE A 142 -29.22 -0.18 17.75
C ILE A 142 -28.53 -0.05 16.38
N ILE A 143 -27.88 -1.10 15.89
CA ILE A 143 -27.24 -1.10 14.57
C ILE A 143 -28.28 -0.98 13.46
N ALA A 144 -29.39 -1.71 13.53
CA ALA A 144 -30.47 -1.61 12.54
C ALA A 144 -31.07 -0.20 12.48
N ALA A 145 -31.23 0.47 13.63
CA ALA A 145 -31.70 1.86 13.68
C ALA A 145 -30.71 2.82 13.01
N LEU A 146 -29.40 2.63 13.21
CA LEU A 146 -28.35 3.40 12.52
C LEU A 146 -28.46 3.24 11.00
N LEU A 147 -28.56 1.99 10.51
CA LEU A 147 -28.70 1.72 9.07
C LEU A 147 -29.97 2.35 8.49
N SER A 148 -31.09 2.28 9.22
CA SER A 148 -32.37 2.83 8.75
C SER A 148 -32.37 4.36 8.60
N ALA A 149 -31.50 5.05 9.33
CA ALA A 149 -31.42 6.50 9.38
C ALA A 149 -30.28 7.09 8.52
N THR A 150 -29.49 6.24 7.87
CA THR A 150 -28.31 6.61 7.09
C THR A 150 -28.31 5.92 5.73
N HIS A 151 -27.32 6.21 4.90
CA HIS A 151 -27.12 5.50 3.63
C HIS A 151 -26.36 4.16 3.75
N LEU A 152 -26.05 3.73 4.99
CA LEU A 152 -25.27 2.52 5.24
C LEU A 152 -26.07 1.26 4.88
N ASN A 153 -25.38 0.26 4.34
CA ASN A 153 -26.00 -1.03 4.00
C ASN A 153 -25.78 -2.08 5.10
N GLU A 154 -26.37 -3.27 4.93
CA GLU A 154 -26.25 -4.38 5.89
C GLU A 154 -24.80 -4.83 6.12
N GLU A 155 -23.94 -4.76 5.10
CA GLU A 155 -22.53 -5.11 5.23
C GLU A 155 -21.82 -4.10 6.16
N ASP A 156 -22.11 -2.81 6.02
CA ASP A 156 -21.57 -1.77 6.91
C ASP A 156 -22.03 -1.98 8.35
N GLY A 157 -23.32 -2.32 8.56
CA GLY A 157 -23.84 -2.65 9.89
C GLY A 157 -23.15 -3.86 10.52
N PHE A 158 -22.93 -4.93 9.73
CA PHE A 158 -22.16 -6.09 10.18
C PHE A 158 -20.73 -5.71 10.56
N ARG A 159 -20.06 -4.87 9.75
CA ARG A 159 -18.69 -4.40 10.03
C ARG A 159 -18.62 -3.61 11.33
N ILE A 160 -19.56 -2.68 11.55
CA ILE A 160 -19.63 -1.88 12.78
C ILE A 160 -19.84 -2.80 13.99
N GLY A 161 -20.83 -3.70 13.94
CA GLY A 161 -21.11 -4.64 15.04
C GLY A 161 -19.92 -5.56 15.33
N ALA A 162 -19.25 -6.07 14.30
CA ALA A 162 -18.09 -6.94 14.45
C ALA A 162 -16.86 -6.19 15.00
N LEU A 163 -16.66 -4.91 14.65
CA LEU A 163 -15.61 -4.06 15.23
C LEU A 163 -15.85 -3.79 16.71
N ILE A 164 -17.08 -3.44 17.09
CA ILE A 164 -17.47 -3.24 18.49
C ILE A 164 -17.23 -4.51 19.32
N THR A 165 -17.65 -5.66 18.78
CA THR A 165 -17.42 -6.98 19.38
C THR A 165 -15.93 -7.29 19.52
N TRP A 166 -15.12 -6.89 18.54
CA TRP A 166 -13.68 -7.12 18.59
C TRP A 166 -13.01 -6.28 19.66
N TRP A 167 -13.43 -5.02 19.84
CA TRP A 167 -12.95 -4.19 20.95
C TRP A 167 -13.33 -4.80 22.31
N ASP A 168 -14.54 -5.34 22.49
CA ASP A 168 -14.91 -6.04 23.73
C ASP A 168 -14.08 -7.31 23.97
N SER A 169 -13.59 -7.93 22.89
CA SER A 169 -12.78 -9.14 22.98
C SER A 169 -11.39 -8.91 23.58
N ILE A 170 -10.93 -7.67 23.67
CA ILE A 170 -9.60 -7.30 24.20
C ILE A 170 -9.60 -7.48 25.71
N ASP A 171 -8.75 -8.38 26.21
CA ASP A 171 -8.63 -8.60 27.66
C ASP A 171 -7.80 -7.49 28.35
N SER A 172 -7.75 -7.52 29.69
CA SER A 172 -6.99 -6.56 30.50
C SER A 172 -5.47 -6.59 30.25
N LYS A 173 -4.97 -7.62 29.56
CA LYS A 173 -3.56 -7.76 29.15
C LYS A 173 -3.34 -7.30 27.70
N GLY A 174 -4.39 -6.86 27.01
CA GLY A 174 -4.36 -6.44 25.61
C GLY A 174 -4.45 -7.59 24.60
N ASN A 175 -4.71 -8.83 25.02
CA ASN A 175 -4.93 -9.94 24.09
C ASN A 175 -6.32 -9.82 23.49
N SER A 176 -6.40 -9.73 22.16
CA SER A 176 -7.67 -9.64 21.44
C SER A 176 -8.08 -10.97 20.82
N GLY A 177 -9.36 -11.09 20.46
CA GLY A 177 -9.81 -12.11 19.53
C GLY A 177 -9.27 -11.88 18.11
N CYS A 178 -9.35 -12.93 17.29
CA CYS A 178 -9.21 -12.81 15.85
C CYS A 178 -10.52 -12.26 15.27
N PHE A 179 -10.39 -11.32 14.34
CA PHE A 179 -11.50 -10.65 13.69
C PHE A 179 -11.45 -10.89 12.19
N SER A 180 -12.59 -11.19 11.58
CA SER A 180 -12.77 -11.09 10.14
C SER A 180 -14.16 -10.61 9.78
N PHE A 181 -14.27 -9.90 8.67
CA PHE A 181 -15.55 -9.46 8.12
C PHE A 181 -16.43 -10.58 7.55
N ALA A 182 -15.94 -11.82 7.50
CA ALA A 182 -16.73 -12.97 7.05
C ALA A 182 -17.25 -13.82 8.21
N ASP A 183 -16.42 -14.01 9.24
CA ASP A 183 -16.67 -14.94 10.34
C ASP A 183 -16.95 -14.26 11.69
N GLY A 184 -16.93 -12.92 11.74
CA GLY A 184 -17.05 -12.16 12.98
C GLY A 184 -15.81 -12.27 13.87
N VAL A 185 -16.03 -12.28 15.19
CA VAL A 185 -14.97 -12.31 16.20
C VAL A 185 -14.87 -13.69 16.84
N ARG A 186 -13.65 -14.24 16.89
CA ARG A 186 -13.34 -15.52 17.53
C ARG A 186 -12.21 -15.36 18.52
N GLY A 187 -12.34 -15.93 19.71
CA GLY A 187 -11.31 -15.85 20.74
C GLY A 187 -11.38 -14.56 21.56
N GLY A 188 -10.26 -14.17 22.16
CA GLY A 188 -10.21 -13.07 23.14
C GLY A 188 -10.84 -13.49 24.47
N ARG A 189 -11.42 -12.52 25.18
CA ARG A 189 -11.98 -12.69 26.54
C ARG A 189 -12.94 -13.87 26.71
N LEU A 190 -13.80 -14.14 25.71
CA LEU A 190 -14.80 -15.23 25.79
C LEU A 190 -14.32 -16.54 25.15
N GLY A 191 -13.12 -16.58 24.57
CA GLY A 191 -12.48 -17.77 24.01
C GLY A 191 -13.12 -18.38 22.75
N ARG A 192 -14.46 -18.35 22.60
CA ARG A 192 -15.22 -18.91 21.46
C ARG A 192 -15.90 -17.80 20.64
N ASN A 193 -17.03 -18.10 19.97
CA ASN A 193 -17.80 -17.18 19.15
C ASN A 193 -18.30 -16.02 20.03
N HIS A 194 -17.57 -14.90 19.98
CA HIS A 194 -17.94 -13.67 20.66
C HIS A 194 -18.84 -12.90 19.70
N THR A 195 -20.07 -12.64 20.12
CA THR A 195 -21.09 -11.98 19.29
C THR A 195 -21.43 -10.60 19.84
N LEU A 196 -22.09 -9.78 19.03
CA LEU A 196 -22.51 -8.44 19.43
C LEU A 196 -23.45 -8.45 20.65
N GLU A 197 -24.23 -9.52 20.85
CA GLU A 197 -25.14 -9.66 22.00
C GLU A 197 -24.41 -9.95 23.32
N ASP A 198 -23.14 -10.38 23.27
CA ASP A 198 -22.32 -10.58 24.48
C ASP A 198 -21.72 -9.27 25.03
N VAL A 199 -21.76 -8.21 24.21
CA VAL A 199 -21.21 -6.89 24.49
C VAL A 199 -22.21 -6.09 25.36
N PRO A 200 -21.75 -5.42 26.43
CA PRO A 200 -22.63 -4.58 27.25
C PRO A 200 -23.30 -3.48 26.42
N ASN A 201 -24.62 -3.33 26.58
CA ASN A 201 -25.42 -2.41 25.76
C ASN A 201 -24.94 -0.95 25.83
N HIS A 202 -24.56 -0.48 27.02
CA HIS A 202 -24.04 0.88 27.19
C HIS A 202 -22.76 1.13 26.39
N TYR A 203 -21.88 0.13 26.32
CA TYR A 203 -20.66 0.21 25.53
C TYR A 203 -20.95 0.20 24.02
N VAL A 204 -21.95 -0.58 23.56
CA VAL A 204 -22.40 -0.51 22.16
C VAL A 204 -22.95 0.88 21.84
N ARG A 205 -23.75 1.47 22.73
CA ARG A 205 -24.28 2.84 22.60
C ARG A 205 -23.14 3.86 22.45
N ASP A 206 -22.14 3.81 23.31
CA ASP A 206 -20.97 4.70 23.26
C ASP A 206 -20.21 4.56 21.93
N ARG A 207 -19.96 3.33 21.49
CA ARG A 207 -19.23 3.07 20.24
C ARG A 207 -20.00 3.48 18.99
N VAL A 208 -21.32 3.32 18.99
CA VAL A 208 -22.17 3.80 17.89
C VAL A 208 -22.22 5.33 17.87
N LEU A 209 -22.32 6.00 19.02
CA LEU A 209 -22.28 7.46 19.05
C LEU A 209 -20.92 8.01 18.60
N HIS A 210 -19.82 7.38 19.03
CA HIS A 210 -18.48 7.69 18.53
C HIS A 210 -18.40 7.57 17.00
N TYR A 211 -18.94 6.48 16.44
CA TYR A 211 -18.99 6.28 15.00
C TYR A 211 -19.78 7.39 14.29
N ILE A 212 -20.98 7.72 14.79
CA ILE A 212 -21.80 8.81 14.23
C ILE A 212 -21.02 10.13 14.23
N ASN A 213 -20.31 10.43 15.31
CA ASN A 213 -19.56 11.68 15.46
C ASN A 213 -18.35 11.82 14.53
N ASN A 214 -17.71 10.71 14.16
CA ASN A 214 -16.44 10.73 13.43
C ASN A 214 -16.57 10.32 11.96
N GLU A 215 -17.50 9.42 11.64
CA GLU A 215 -17.55 8.77 10.33
C GLU A 215 -18.74 9.23 9.47
N LEU A 216 -19.82 9.75 10.09
CA LEU A 216 -20.96 10.29 9.34
C LEU A 216 -20.83 11.77 9.03
N ASP A 217 -21.45 12.19 7.93
CA ASP A 217 -21.57 13.57 7.53
C ASP A 217 -22.49 14.37 8.47
N GLU A 218 -22.23 15.67 8.63
CA GLU A 218 -22.98 16.57 9.51
C GLU A 218 -24.50 16.50 9.32
N GLU A 219 -24.96 16.36 8.07
CA GLU A 219 -26.39 16.28 7.72
C GLU A 219 -27.06 14.99 8.23
N GLU A 220 -26.32 13.89 8.33
CA GLU A 220 -26.84 12.58 8.75
C GLU A 220 -26.80 12.39 10.27
N ARG A 221 -25.87 13.05 10.95
CA ARG A 221 -25.63 12.89 12.41
C ARG A 221 -26.89 13.08 13.24
N GLY A 222 -27.66 14.13 12.97
CA GLY A 222 -28.87 14.43 13.73
C GLY A 222 -29.93 13.33 13.60
N ALA A 223 -30.19 12.88 12.37
CA ALA A 223 -31.13 11.80 12.10
C ALA A 223 -30.67 10.46 12.71
N ALA A 224 -29.38 10.13 12.56
CA ALA A 224 -28.79 8.93 13.12
C ALA A 224 -28.85 8.90 14.65
N ARG A 225 -28.45 9.99 15.33
CA ARG A 225 -28.51 10.08 16.80
C ARG A 225 -29.93 9.88 17.31
N LYS A 226 -30.90 10.58 16.72
CA LYS A 226 -32.31 10.48 17.10
C LYS A 226 -32.89 9.08 16.87
N ALA A 227 -32.51 8.42 15.77
CA ALA A 227 -32.96 7.07 15.46
C ALA A 227 -32.36 6.05 16.42
N VAL A 228 -31.07 6.14 16.73
CA VAL A 228 -30.37 5.20 17.59
C VAL A 228 -30.76 5.35 19.06
N PHE A 229 -30.92 6.60 19.53
CA PHE A 229 -31.15 6.96 20.93
C PHE A 229 -32.50 7.69 21.11
N PRO A 230 -33.64 7.04 20.83
CA PRO A 230 -34.96 7.68 20.92
C PRO A 230 -35.37 8.03 22.36
N ASP A 231 -34.63 7.52 23.34
CA ASP A 231 -34.83 7.74 24.76
C ASP A 231 -34.20 9.04 25.29
N LEU A 232 -33.49 9.79 24.45
CA LEU A 232 -32.83 11.05 24.77
C LEU A 232 -33.41 12.19 23.92
N ASP A 233 -33.55 13.38 24.52
CA ASP A 233 -33.90 14.58 23.76
C ASP A 233 -32.69 15.21 23.03
N GLU A 234 -32.91 16.27 22.26
CA GLU A 234 -31.86 16.89 21.44
C GLU A 234 -30.74 17.52 22.28
N ASP A 235 -31.09 18.14 23.42
CA ASP A 235 -30.10 18.76 24.32
C ASP A 235 -29.28 17.68 25.04
N GLU A 236 -29.90 16.56 25.40
CA GLU A 236 -29.23 15.40 25.99
C GLU A 236 -28.32 14.69 25.00
N LEU A 237 -28.72 14.59 23.72
CA LEU A 237 -27.87 14.02 22.67
C LEU A 237 -26.63 14.87 22.40
N GLU A 238 -26.76 16.20 22.42
CA GLU A 238 -25.62 17.12 22.32
C GLU A 238 -24.65 16.92 23.49
N GLN A 239 -25.19 16.79 24.71
CA GLN A 239 -24.41 16.53 25.93
C GLN A 239 -23.72 15.16 25.88
N TYR A 240 -24.42 14.11 25.45
CA TYR A 240 -23.86 12.78 25.31
C TYR A 240 -22.75 12.76 24.27
N SER A 241 -22.98 13.39 23.12
CA SER A 241 -21.98 13.54 22.06
C SER A 241 -20.72 14.25 22.57
N ALA A 242 -20.89 15.36 23.30
CA ALA A 242 -19.77 16.09 23.89
C ALA A 242 -19.02 15.26 24.96
N ALA A 243 -19.74 14.46 25.76
CA ALA A 243 -19.15 13.60 26.77
C ALA A 243 -18.27 12.52 26.13
N ILE A 244 -18.73 11.85 25.07
CA ILE A 244 -17.94 10.85 24.34
C ILE A 244 -16.66 11.46 23.75
N VAL A 245 -16.77 12.64 23.11
CA VAL A 245 -15.60 13.36 22.58
C VAL A 245 -14.62 13.75 23.69
N GLU A 246 -15.09 14.10 24.88
CA GLU A 246 -14.23 14.41 26.02
C GLU A 246 -13.52 13.16 26.55
N VAL A 247 -14.22 12.03 26.68
CA VAL A 247 -13.63 10.73 27.06
C VAL A 247 -12.54 10.31 26.07
N GLU A 248 -12.78 10.48 24.77
CA GLU A 248 -11.76 10.28 23.72
C GLU A 248 -10.59 11.24 23.88
N ARG A 249 -10.88 12.53 24.10
CA ARG A 249 -9.82 13.51 24.31
C ARG A 249 -9.03 13.23 25.57
N GLU A 250 -9.59 12.62 26.59
CA GLU A 250 -8.86 12.19 27.78
C GLU A 250 -8.02 10.93 27.52
N THR A 251 -8.58 9.95 26.83
CA THR A 251 -7.89 8.71 26.46
C THR A 251 -6.74 8.98 25.47
N ASP A 252 -6.95 9.82 24.46
CA ASP A 252 -5.94 10.27 23.49
C ASP A 252 -5.05 11.40 24.01
N GLY A 253 -5.58 12.31 24.83
CA GLY A 253 -4.85 13.44 25.41
C GLY A 253 -3.87 13.02 26.50
N ARG A 254 -4.07 11.85 27.12
CA ARG A 254 -3.02 11.15 27.90
C ARG A 254 -1.86 10.70 27.02
N VAL A 255 -2.05 10.56 25.71
CA VAL A 255 -1.00 10.24 24.72
C VAL A 255 -0.31 11.51 24.19
N MET A 256 -1.00 12.65 24.03
CA MET A 256 -0.36 13.92 23.63
C MET A 256 -1.05 15.21 24.14
N LYS A 257 -0.63 15.74 25.30
CA LYS A 257 -0.80 17.19 25.58
C LYS A 257 0.15 18.00 24.69
N ARG A 258 -0.31 18.40 23.49
CA ARG A 258 0.35 19.46 22.71
C ARG A 258 0.18 20.80 23.44
N PRO A 259 1.27 21.57 23.67
CA PRO A 259 1.15 22.90 24.26
C PRO A 259 0.34 23.81 23.34
N LYS A 260 -0.66 24.49 23.90
CA LYS A 260 -1.41 25.56 23.23
C LYS A 260 -0.41 26.56 22.65
N LYS A 261 -0.31 26.64 21.31
CA LYS A 261 0.49 27.67 20.65
C LYS A 261 -0.09 29.03 21.02
N MET A 262 0.58 29.74 21.92
CA MET A 262 0.34 31.17 22.10
C MET A 262 0.56 31.85 20.75
N LYS A 263 -0.47 32.52 20.23
CA LYS A 263 -0.39 33.42 19.08
C LYS A 263 0.67 34.49 19.39
N LYS A 264 1.88 34.33 18.87
CA LYS A 264 2.86 35.43 18.81
C LYS A 264 2.49 36.31 17.62
N GLY A 265 2.14 37.55 17.93
CA GLY A 265 1.81 38.59 16.96
C GLY A 265 2.94 38.81 15.95
N ASN A 266 2.55 38.94 14.70
CA ASN A 266 3.43 39.24 13.58
C ASN A 266 3.94 40.68 13.70
N LYS A 267 5.24 40.85 13.96
CA LYS A 267 5.95 42.13 13.81
C LYS A 267 6.71 42.07 12.49
N SER A 268 6.20 42.77 11.49
CA SER A 268 6.85 43.02 10.21
C SER A 268 8.13 43.84 10.43
N LYS A 269 9.25 43.37 9.87
CA LYS A 269 10.42 44.21 9.61
C LYS A 269 10.85 44.00 8.16
N SER A 270 10.76 45.10 7.43
CA SER A 270 11.39 45.36 6.15
C SER A 270 12.91 45.18 6.23
N LYS A 271 13.51 44.76 5.12
CA LYS A 271 14.87 45.18 4.75
C LYS A 271 15.12 44.93 3.26
N ASP A 272 15.45 46.02 2.58
CA ASP A 272 16.07 46.11 1.27
C ASP A 272 17.38 45.31 1.18
N LYS A 273 17.71 44.82 -0.02
CA LYS A 273 19.02 45.02 -0.70
C LYS A 273 19.09 44.31 -2.07
N PRO A 274 20.05 44.66 -2.95
CA PRO A 274 19.81 44.86 -4.37
C PRO A 274 20.48 43.84 -5.30
N VAL A 275 20.05 43.92 -6.56
CA VAL A 275 20.54 43.30 -7.80
C VAL A 275 22.03 43.58 -8.06
N PRO A 276 22.74 42.63 -8.71
CA PRO A 276 23.46 43.02 -9.93
C PRO A 276 23.27 42.06 -11.12
N GLN A 277 23.38 42.68 -12.30
CA GLN A 277 23.28 42.16 -13.66
C GLN A 277 24.55 41.40 -14.14
N PRO A 278 24.49 40.74 -15.32
CA PRO A 278 25.40 39.66 -15.72
C PRO A 278 26.64 40.15 -16.50
N LYS A 279 27.67 39.29 -16.58
CA LYS A 279 28.81 39.46 -17.51
C LYS A 279 28.93 38.28 -18.48
N ALA A 280 29.33 38.64 -19.69
CA ALA A 280 29.30 37.88 -20.92
C ALA A 280 30.58 37.07 -21.21
N SER A 281 30.43 36.20 -22.23
CA SER A 281 31.37 35.84 -23.31
C SER A 281 32.73 35.18 -23.03
N ASN A 282 32.91 33.95 -23.55
CA ASN A 282 33.93 33.54 -24.53
C ASN A 282 33.77 32.04 -24.83
N SER A 283 33.48 31.59 -26.05
CA SER A 283 34.32 31.49 -27.27
C SER A 283 35.41 30.42 -27.20
N LYS A 284 35.17 29.28 -27.89
CA LYS A 284 36.05 28.60 -28.87
C LYS A 284 35.74 27.09 -28.95
N GLN A 285 35.20 26.69 -30.11
CA GLN A 285 35.34 25.34 -30.66
C GLN A 285 36.76 25.13 -31.22
N PRO A 286 37.17 23.87 -31.41
CA PRO A 286 37.81 23.49 -32.66
C PRO A 286 37.04 22.39 -33.40
N SER A 287 37.02 22.56 -34.71
CA SER A 287 36.49 21.69 -35.76
C SER A 287 37.29 20.40 -35.93
N SER A 288 36.61 19.25 -36.05
CA SER A 288 37.15 18.05 -36.68
C SER A 288 36.18 17.55 -37.76
N THR A 289 36.68 17.54 -38.99
CA THR A 289 36.09 16.99 -40.21
C THR A 289 35.93 15.47 -40.08
N LEU A 290 34.72 14.96 -40.32
CA LEU A 290 34.44 13.53 -40.48
C LEU A 290 33.70 13.30 -41.82
N SER A 291 34.24 12.35 -42.57
CA SER A 291 33.80 11.89 -43.88
C SER A 291 32.40 11.26 -43.82
N GLY A 292 31.62 11.48 -44.87
CA GLY A 292 30.21 11.05 -44.95
C GLY A 292 30.02 9.53 -45.05
N PRO A 293 28.84 9.02 -44.66
CA PRO A 293 28.52 7.60 -44.74
C PRO A 293 28.02 7.21 -46.13
N THR A 294 28.47 6.04 -46.56
CA THR A 294 27.99 5.30 -47.73
C THR A 294 26.57 4.79 -47.46
N VAL A 295 25.63 5.14 -48.34
CA VAL A 295 24.26 4.62 -48.33
C VAL A 295 24.30 3.14 -48.73
N VAL A 296 24.00 2.26 -47.78
CA VAL A 296 23.75 0.84 -48.01
C VAL A 296 22.24 0.63 -47.97
N ASP A 297 21.68 0.07 -49.05
CA ASP A 297 20.25 -0.20 -49.18
C ASP A 297 19.79 -1.19 -48.11
N ALA A 298 18.83 -0.77 -47.28
CA ALA A 298 18.28 -1.58 -46.19
C ALA A 298 17.45 -2.75 -46.74
N ALA A 299 17.75 -3.96 -46.26
CA ALA A 299 17.01 -5.17 -46.59
C ALA A 299 15.53 -5.08 -46.15
N PRO A 300 14.59 -5.75 -46.85
CA PRO A 300 13.18 -5.72 -46.49
C PRO A 300 12.94 -6.33 -45.10
N VAL A 301 12.40 -5.53 -44.18
CA VAL A 301 11.97 -5.97 -42.85
C VAL A 301 10.83 -6.99 -43.02
N THR A 302 10.99 -8.19 -42.49
CA THR A 302 9.97 -9.25 -42.52
C THR A 302 8.73 -8.83 -41.71
N GLU A 303 7.53 -9.22 -42.15
CA GLU A 303 6.23 -8.88 -41.54
C GLU A 303 6.17 -9.19 -40.02
N ASP A 304 6.83 -10.28 -39.60
CA ASP A 304 6.94 -10.67 -38.18
C ASP A 304 7.70 -9.66 -37.32
N ALA A 305 8.76 -9.06 -37.88
CA ALA A 305 9.59 -8.08 -37.17
C ALA A 305 8.84 -6.76 -36.96
N ALA A 306 8.07 -6.32 -37.97
CA ALA A 306 7.21 -5.15 -37.86
C ALA A 306 6.09 -5.36 -36.82
N THR A 307 5.49 -6.54 -36.80
CA THR A 307 4.46 -6.92 -35.82
C THR A 307 5.01 -6.92 -34.40
N HIS A 308 6.19 -7.52 -34.19
CA HIS A 308 6.85 -7.55 -32.89
C HIS A 308 7.25 -6.14 -32.41
N ALA A 309 7.79 -5.29 -33.30
CA ALA A 309 8.15 -3.91 -32.97
C ALA A 309 6.94 -3.08 -32.52
N ASN A 310 5.79 -3.25 -33.19
CA ASN A 310 4.53 -2.61 -32.79
C ASN A 310 4.06 -3.08 -31.41
N LEU A 311 4.11 -4.39 -31.14
CA LEU A 311 3.76 -4.92 -29.82
C LEU A 311 4.72 -4.44 -28.73
N PHE A 312 6.02 -4.38 -29.02
CA PHE A 312 7.01 -3.84 -28.10
C PHE A 312 6.66 -2.39 -27.70
N ALA A 313 6.36 -1.52 -28.68
CA ALA A 313 5.94 -0.15 -28.43
C ALA A 313 4.65 -0.09 -27.57
N ARG A 314 3.70 -1.00 -27.80
CA ARG A 314 2.46 -1.12 -27.01
C ARG A 314 2.70 -1.62 -25.58
N VAL A 315 3.76 -2.39 -25.32
CA VAL A 315 4.12 -2.82 -23.96
C VAL A 315 4.84 -1.73 -23.18
N VAL A 316 5.71 -0.96 -23.84
CA VAL A 316 6.48 0.13 -23.20
C VAL A 316 5.63 1.37 -22.96
N GLY A 317 4.84 1.75 -23.96
CA GLY A 317 4.20 3.06 -24.04
C GLY A 317 5.20 4.20 -24.16
N ASN A 318 4.86 5.36 -23.59
CA ASN A 318 5.59 6.61 -23.77
C ASN A 318 6.80 6.81 -22.85
N ARG A 319 7.18 5.81 -22.05
CA ARG A 319 8.23 5.94 -21.04
C ARG A 319 9.61 5.53 -21.58
N GLY A 320 10.65 6.16 -21.07
CA GLY A 320 12.03 5.71 -21.32
C GLY A 320 12.32 4.37 -20.65
N ILE A 321 13.03 3.50 -21.36
CA ILE A 321 13.55 2.22 -20.85
C ILE A 321 14.87 2.49 -20.12
N ARG A 322 15.06 1.90 -18.94
CA ARG A 322 16.16 2.23 -18.03
C ARG A 322 17.28 1.20 -18.00
N SER A 323 17.06 -0.01 -18.50
CA SER A 323 18.05 -1.10 -18.45
C SER A 323 17.82 -2.16 -19.51
N THR A 324 18.86 -2.91 -19.86
CA THR A 324 18.80 -4.07 -20.76
C THR A 324 17.88 -5.17 -20.24
N ARG A 325 17.95 -5.48 -18.94
CA ARG A 325 17.03 -6.43 -18.30
C ARG A 325 15.55 -6.03 -18.43
N GLU A 326 15.29 -4.72 -18.41
CA GLU A 326 13.94 -4.20 -18.63
C GLU A 326 13.50 -4.42 -20.08
N ILE A 327 14.38 -4.21 -21.06
CA ILE A 327 14.15 -4.54 -22.48
C ILE A 327 13.78 -6.03 -22.64
N GLU A 328 14.55 -6.94 -22.05
CA GLU A 328 14.26 -8.38 -22.08
C GLU A 328 12.87 -8.72 -21.51
N THR A 329 12.52 -8.07 -20.39
CA THR A 329 11.20 -8.27 -19.76
C THR A 329 10.08 -7.75 -20.66
N ILE A 330 10.27 -6.60 -21.32
CA ILE A 330 9.31 -6.02 -22.25
C ILE A 330 9.15 -6.92 -23.49
N ASN A 331 10.25 -7.37 -24.08
CA ASN A 331 10.24 -8.31 -25.20
C ASN A 331 9.48 -9.59 -24.84
N LYS A 332 9.75 -10.15 -23.66
CA LYS A 332 9.03 -11.33 -23.16
C LYS A 332 7.53 -11.05 -23.04
N GLN A 333 7.13 -9.90 -22.51
CA GLN A 333 5.72 -9.51 -22.41
C GLN A 333 5.07 -9.35 -23.79
N ALA A 334 5.77 -8.78 -24.77
CA ALA A 334 5.27 -8.63 -26.15
C ALA A 334 5.01 -10.00 -26.80
N LEU A 335 5.96 -10.94 -26.69
CA LEU A 335 5.81 -12.31 -27.19
C LEU A 335 4.67 -13.06 -26.48
N LEU A 336 4.54 -12.90 -25.16
CA LEU A 336 3.44 -13.51 -24.41
C LEU A 336 2.08 -12.96 -24.86
N LEU A 337 1.96 -11.65 -25.04
CA LEU A 337 0.74 -11.04 -25.56
C LEU A 337 0.39 -11.59 -26.95
N ASP A 338 1.38 -11.75 -27.82
CA ASP A 338 1.16 -12.30 -29.14
C ASP A 338 0.64 -13.74 -29.09
N SER A 339 1.18 -14.56 -28.18
CA SER A 339 0.79 -15.96 -28.02
C SER A 339 -0.63 -16.20 -27.43
N ILE A 340 -1.28 -15.18 -26.85
CA ILE A 340 -2.61 -15.34 -26.25
C ILE A 340 -3.68 -15.50 -27.34
N PRO A 341 -4.53 -16.55 -27.29
CA PRO A 341 -5.50 -16.87 -28.35
C PRO A 341 -6.80 -16.03 -28.26
N ALA A 342 -6.69 -14.71 -28.17
CA ALA A 342 -7.82 -13.82 -27.84
C ALA A 342 -8.99 -13.88 -28.82
N SER A 343 -8.75 -14.14 -30.12
CA SER A 343 -9.81 -14.24 -31.14
C SER A 343 -10.69 -15.48 -30.98
N THR A 344 -10.17 -16.53 -30.34
CA THR A 344 -10.89 -17.80 -30.10
C THR A 344 -11.43 -17.95 -28.68
N THR A 345 -10.96 -17.11 -27.75
CA THR A 345 -11.41 -17.16 -26.35
C THR A 345 -12.82 -16.59 -26.23
N ASP A 346 -13.76 -17.41 -25.77
CA ASP A 346 -15.12 -16.98 -25.44
C ASP A 346 -15.10 -15.96 -24.30
N LEU A 347 -15.44 -14.72 -24.62
CA LEU A 347 -15.56 -13.62 -23.66
C LEU A 347 -17.00 -13.45 -23.15
N THR A 348 -17.76 -14.52 -22.94
CA THR A 348 -19.04 -14.44 -22.23
C THR A 348 -18.82 -14.52 -20.71
N PRO A 349 -19.43 -13.65 -19.87
CA PRO A 349 -19.36 -13.79 -18.43
C PRO A 349 -19.90 -15.15 -17.97
N ARG A 350 -19.22 -15.78 -17.02
CA ARG A 350 -19.61 -17.04 -16.41
C ARG A 350 -19.86 -16.80 -14.92
N PRO A 351 -21.04 -17.14 -14.38
CA PRO A 351 -21.32 -16.90 -12.97
C PRO A 351 -20.37 -17.71 -12.08
N LYS A 352 -19.89 -17.08 -11.00
CA LYS A 352 -19.16 -17.72 -9.88
C LYS A 352 -17.89 -18.48 -10.28
N VAL A 353 -17.07 -17.91 -11.15
CA VAL A 353 -15.77 -18.51 -11.51
C VAL A 353 -14.79 -18.48 -10.34
N ALA A 354 -14.71 -17.34 -9.66
CA ALA A 354 -13.87 -17.16 -8.48
C ALA A 354 -14.47 -16.12 -7.54
N ARG A 355 -13.86 -15.94 -6.37
CA ARG A 355 -14.20 -14.88 -5.42
C ARG A 355 -12.96 -14.05 -5.16
N ARG A 356 -13.08 -12.74 -5.29
CA ARG A 356 -12.03 -11.78 -4.96
C ARG A 356 -11.71 -11.84 -3.46
N SER A 357 -10.43 -11.73 -3.14
CA SER A 357 -9.95 -11.67 -1.78
C SER A 357 -10.24 -10.30 -1.13
N SER A 358 -10.73 -10.30 0.11
CA SER A 358 -11.20 -9.10 0.82
C SER A 358 -10.08 -8.17 1.30
N TRP A 359 -8.82 -8.64 1.26
CA TRP A 359 -7.66 -7.90 1.76
C TRP A 359 -6.89 -7.17 0.65
N MET A 360 -7.26 -7.36 -0.62
CA MET A 360 -6.64 -6.66 -1.73
C MET A 360 -7.30 -5.29 -1.94
N ASP A 361 -6.46 -4.26 -1.99
CA ASP A 361 -6.88 -2.91 -2.35
C ASP A 361 -7.57 -2.88 -3.73
N SER A 362 -8.47 -1.92 -3.93
CA SER A 362 -9.13 -1.68 -5.23
C SER A 362 -8.15 -1.16 -6.28
N VAL A 363 -8.51 -1.27 -7.55
CA VAL A 363 -7.87 -0.51 -8.64
C VAL A 363 -7.76 0.96 -8.24
N PHE A 364 -6.52 1.46 -8.12
CA PHE A 364 -6.20 2.77 -7.53
C PHE A 364 -6.33 3.95 -8.48
N HIS A 365 -6.21 3.70 -9.78
CA HIS A 365 -6.13 4.74 -10.80
C HIS A 365 -7.33 4.63 -11.75
N SER A 366 -7.52 5.62 -12.61
CA SER A 366 -8.65 5.63 -13.54
C SER A 366 -8.58 4.41 -14.48
N VAL A 367 -9.71 3.73 -14.61
CA VAL A 367 -10.00 2.74 -15.66
C VAL A 367 -10.51 3.39 -16.94
N ILE A 368 -10.83 4.69 -16.93
CA ILE A 368 -11.31 5.46 -18.08
C ILE A 368 -10.14 6.09 -18.84
N LYS A 369 -9.29 6.87 -18.14
CA LYS A 369 -8.23 7.68 -18.75
C LYS A 369 -6.84 7.05 -18.51
N PRO A 370 -6.14 6.54 -19.55
CA PRO A 370 -4.81 5.96 -19.38
C PRO A 370 -3.82 6.92 -18.71
N GLY A 371 -3.16 6.46 -17.64
CA GLY A 371 -2.16 7.24 -16.90
C GLY A 371 -2.71 8.25 -15.87
N GLN A 372 -4.03 8.39 -15.76
CA GLN A 372 -4.66 9.23 -14.75
C GLN A 372 -4.59 8.55 -13.37
N LYS A 373 -3.85 9.15 -12.44
CA LYS A 373 -3.56 8.58 -11.11
C LYS A 373 -4.74 8.61 -10.13
N ILE A 374 -5.68 9.54 -10.33
CA ILE A 374 -6.83 9.69 -9.44
C ILE A 374 -8.07 9.20 -10.19
N PRO A 375 -8.81 8.22 -9.67
CA PRO A 375 -10.07 7.78 -10.26
C PRO A 375 -11.03 8.97 -10.42
N LEU A 376 -11.85 8.94 -11.46
CA LEU A 376 -12.92 9.92 -11.63
C LEU A 376 -14.07 9.61 -10.65
N PRO A 377 -14.85 10.61 -10.20
CA PRO A 377 -15.91 10.40 -9.21
C PRO A 377 -16.92 9.29 -9.59
N GLN A 378 -17.20 9.15 -10.88
CA GLN A 378 -18.11 8.11 -11.39
C GLN A 378 -17.53 6.70 -11.24
N GLU A 379 -16.20 6.58 -11.26
CA GLU A 379 -15.50 5.31 -11.05
C GLU A 379 -15.49 4.93 -9.56
N GLU A 380 -15.43 5.92 -8.67
CA GLU A 380 -15.49 5.72 -7.22
C GLU A 380 -16.86 5.26 -6.76
N ALA A 381 -17.92 5.76 -7.40
CA ALA A 381 -19.30 5.35 -7.16
C ALA A 381 -19.56 3.87 -7.54
N ILE A 382 -18.72 3.27 -8.39
CA ILE A 382 -18.88 1.90 -8.85
C ILE A 382 -18.14 0.94 -7.91
N ARG A 383 -18.93 0.04 -7.31
CA ARG A 383 -18.44 -1.07 -6.49
C ARG A 383 -18.60 -2.38 -7.28
N PRO A 384 -17.58 -2.82 -8.04
CA PRO A 384 -17.60 -4.18 -8.59
C PRO A 384 -17.63 -5.13 -7.39
N GLY A 385 -18.63 -6.01 -7.33
CA GLY A 385 -18.81 -6.93 -6.20
C GLY A 385 -17.62 -7.88 -6.01
N VAL A 386 -17.77 -8.87 -5.12
CA VAL A 386 -16.68 -9.82 -4.83
C VAL A 386 -16.68 -11.06 -5.73
N GLU A 387 -17.74 -11.29 -6.50
CA GLU A 387 -17.86 -12.45 -7.40
C GLU A 387 -17.18 -12.17 -8.74
N ILE A 388 -16.16 -12.95 -9.05
CA ILE A 388 -15.44 -12.89 -10.32
C ILE A 388 -16.19 -13.74 -11.34
N ASP A 389 -16.65 -13.09 -12.41
CA ASP A 389 -17.43 -13.70 -13.49
C ASP A 389 -16.62 -14.05 -14.73
N ARG A 390 -15.27 -13.98 -14.66
CA ARG A 390 -14.35 -14.28 -15.76
C ARG A 390 -13.19 -15.13 -15.30
N ASP A 391 -12.82 -16.13 -16.08
CA ASP A 391 -11.66 -16.98 -15.80
C ASP A 391 -10.33 -16.34 -16.22
N CYS A 392 -9.21 -16.96 -15.85
CA CYS A 392 -7.88 -16.41 -16.13
C CYS A 392 -7.58 -16.27 -17.63
N ASP A 393 -8.07 -17.17 -18.48
CA ASP A 393 -7.86 -17.10 -19.93
C ASP A 393 -8.64 -15.94 -20.53
N GLN A 394 -9.88 -15.73 -20.07
CA GLN A 394 -10.71 -14.59 -20.45
C GLN A 394 -10.03 -13.26 -20.07
N ILE A 395 -9.52 -13.13 -18.85
CA ILE A 395 -8.81 -11.91 -18.42
C ILE A 395 -7.55 -11.67 -19.26
N ARG A 396 -6.76 -12.70 -19.56
CA ARG A 396 -5.58 -12.55 -20.44
C ARG A 396 -5.98 -12.11 -21.86
N ALA A 397 -7.04 -12.68 -22.42
CA ALA A 397 -7.56 -12.27 -23.72
C ALA A 397 -8.05 -10.80 -23.72
N MET A 398 -8.75 -10.38 -22.67
CA MET A 398 -9.18 -8.98 -22.51
C MET A 398 -7.99 -8.02 -22.40
N ILE A 399 -6.90 -8.40 -21.72
CA ILE A 399 -5.66 -7.62 -21.67
C ILE A 399 -5.05 -7.49 -23.07
N LYS A 400 -4.97 -8.58 -23.84
CA LYS A 400 -4.47 -8.53 -25.22
C LYS A 400 -5.26 -7.54 -26.05
N ILE A 401 -6.59 -7.71 -26.12
CA ILE A 401 -7.49 -6.84 -26.91
C ILE A 401 -7.34 -5.37 -26.49
N LEU A 402 -7.35 -5.09 -25.18
CA LEU A 402 -7.19 -3.73 -24.66
C LEU A 402 -5.88 -3.06 -25.14
N VAL A 403 -4.79 -3.83 -25.22
CA VAL A 403 -3.46 -3.32 -25.58
C VAL A 403 -3.24 -3.26 -27.09
N THR A 404 -3.72 -4.26 -27.83
CA THR A 404 -3.50 -4.36 -29.29
C THR A 404 -4.50 -3.52 -30.07
N GLU A 405 -5.76 -3.53 -29.66
CA GLU A 405 -6.88 -2.90 -30.37
C GLU A 405 -7.36 -1.62 -29.68
N GLY A 406 -7.00 -1.40 -28.41
CA GLY A 406 -7.39 -0.21 -27.65
C GLY A 406 -6.35 0.92 -27.59
N ASP A 407 -6.71 1.96 -26.82
CA ASP A 407 -5.88 3.16 -26.57
C ASP A 407 -4.89 2.98 -25.40
N TRP A 408 -4.77 1.76 -24.87
CA TRP A 408 -3.98 1.47 -23.68
C TRP A 408 -2.66 0.80 -24.04
N THR A 409 -1.63 1.12 -23.28
CA THR A 409 -0.38 0.35 -23.26
C THR A 409 -0.41 -0.63 -22.09
N LEU A 410 0.38 -1.72 -22.17
CA LEU A 410 0.44 -2.68 -21.07
C LEU A 410 0.95 -2.02 -19.77
N ASP A 411 1.88 -1.05 -19.86
CA ASP A 411 2.35 -0.32 -18.69
C ASP A 411 1.28 0.60 -18.09
N GLN A 412 0.46 1.26 -18.92
CA GLN A 412 -0.66 2.06 -18.43
C GLN A 412 -1.68 1.19 -17.71
N PHE A 413 -2.02 0.02 -18.27
CA PHE A 413 -2.89 -0.96 -17.60
C PHE A 413 -2.29 -1.40 -16.28
N ARG A 414 -1.01 -1.80 -16.24
CA ARG A 414 -0.29 -2.18 -15.02
C ARG A 414 -0.33 -1.08 -13.95
N LEU A 415 -0.12 0.18 -14.35
CA LEU A 415 -0.21 1.33 -13.47
C LEU A 415 -1.65 1.54 -12.99
N ALA A 416 -2.66 1.28 -13.83
CA ALA A 416 -4.05 1.40 -13.43
C ALA A 416 -4.38 0.49 -12.23
N LEU A 417 -3.82 -0.73 -12.21
CA LEU A 417 -3.97 -1.72 -11.14
C LEU A 417 -3.22 -1.39 -9.84
N GLY A 418 -2.89 -0.12 -9.56
CA GLY A 418 -2.08 0.25 -8.39
C GLY A 418 -0.58 0.02 -8.57
N GLY A 419 -0.11 -0.12 -9.81
CA GLY A 419 1.30 -0.24 -10.11
C GLY A 419 1.91 -1.59 -9.74
N ILE A 420 1.16 -2.69 -9.92
CA ILE A 420 1.67 -4.05 -9.75
C ILE A 420 3.02 -4.24 -10.46
N SER A 421 3.92 -5.07 -9.91
CA SER A 421 5.24 -5.26 -10.51
C SER A 421 5.14 -5.89 -11.91
N ARG A 422 6.08 -5.54 -12.81
CA ARG A 422 6.14 -6.17 -14.14
C ARG A 422 6.27 -7.69 -14.03
N ALA A 423 7.09 -8.19 -13.10
CA ALA A 423 7.27 -9.61 -12.88
C ALA A 423 5.97 -10.32 -12.48
N ALA A 424 5.15 -9.71 -11.61
CA ALA A 424 3.86 -10.28 -11.24
C ALA A 424 2.91 -10.38 -12.45
N LEU A 425 2.82 -9.32 -13.25
CA LEU A 425 2.02 -9.32 -14.47
C LEU A 425 2.55 -10.32 -15.50
N THR A 426 3.87 -10.37 -15.73
CA THR A 426 4.50 -11.34 -16.63
C THR A 426 4.21 -12.77 -16.18
N GLY A 427 4.38 -13.09 -14.90
CA GLY A 427 4.08 -14.43 -14.37
C GLY A 427 2.60 -14.81 -14.43
N PHE A 428 1.69 -13.83 -14.55
CA PHE A 428 0.28 -14.10 -14.87
C PHE A 428 0.08 -14.36 -16.38
N LEU A 429 0.70 -13.56 -17.24
CA LEU A 429 0.63 -13.71 -18.70
C LEU A 429 1.29 -15.00 -19.22
N GLU A 430 2.31 -15.50 -18.53
CA GLU A 430 2.99 -16.77 -18.84
C GLU A 430 2.12 -18.01 -18.63
N LYS A 431 1.08 -17.91 -17.80
CA LYS A 431 0.23 -19.05 -17.48
C LYS A 431 -0.79 -19.28 -18.59
N THR A 432 -1.25 -20.51 -18.70
CA THR A 432 -2.29 -20.91 -19.66
C THR A 432 -3.29 -21.82 -18.95
N GLY A 433 -4.57 -21.64 -19.25
CA GLY A 433 -5.68 -22.40 -18.68
C GLY A 433 -6.57 -21.53 -17.77
N PRO A 434 -7.86 -21.88 -17.66
CA PRO A 434 -8.89 -21.02 -17.06
C PRO A 434 -8.68 -20.78 -15.56
N ALA A 435 -8.06 -21.73 -14.85
CA ALA A 435 -7.75 -21.58 -13.42
C ALA A 435 -6.29 -21.17 -13.14
N ALA A 436 -5.44 -21.11 -14.18
CA ALA A 436 -3.99 -20.98 -14.00
C ALA A 436 -3.60 -19.54 -13.62
N GLY A 437 -3.55 -19.26 -12.32
CA GLY A 437 -3.29 -17.91 -11.81
C GLY A 437 -4.48 -17.27 -11.13
N SER A 438 -5.50 -18.05 -10.75
CA SER A 438 -6.67 -17.59 -9.99
C SER A 438 -6.33 -16.92 -8.64
N ARG A 439 -5.13 -17.19 -8.09
CA ARG A 439 -4.59 -16.54 -6.88
C ARG A 439 -3.62 -15.38 -7.18
N SER A 440 -3.50 -14.97 -8.44
CA SER A 440 -2.63 -13.87 -8.83
C SER A 440 -3.31 -12.54 -8.55
N ILE A 441 -2.61 -11.60 -7.94
CA ILE A 441 -3.08 -10.22 -7.81
C ILE A 441 -3.41 -9.58 -9.17
N SER A 442 -2.68 -9.95 -10.23
CA SER A 442 -2.95 -9.46 -11.59
C SER A 442 -4.29 -9.93 -12.13
N TYR A 443 -4.75 -11.12 -11.70
CA TYR A 443 -6.04 -11.67 -12.12
C TYR A 443 -7.19 -10.94 -11.41
N GLU A 444 -7.14 -10.84 -10.09
CA GLU A 444 -8.20 -10.19 -9.30
C GLU A 444 -8.34 -8.70 -9.65
N LEU A 445 -7.24 -7.96 -9.70
CA LEU A 445 -7.26 -6.54 -10.08
C LEU A 445 -7.56 -6.34 -11.57
N GLY A 446 -7.08 -7.23 -12.43
CA GLY A 446 -7.40 -7.20 -13.86
C GLY A 446 -8.89 -7.37 -14.11
N TRP A 447 -9.53 -8.34 -13.43
CA TRP A 447 -10.99 -8.49 -13.46
C TRP A 447 -11.70 -7.24 -12.97
N GLU A 448 -11.30 -6.68 -11.83
CA GLU A 448 -11.92 -5.48 -11.27
C GLU A 448 -11.85 -4.30 -12.27
N PHE A 449 -10.69 -4.10 -12.90
CA PHE A 449 -10.50 -3.08 -13.93
C PHE A 449 -11.50 -3.22 -15.07
N PHE A 450 -11.64 -4.43 -15.61
CA PHE A 450 -12.57 -4.66 -16.72
C PHE A 450 -14.04 -4.59 -16.28
N LYS A 451 -14.37 -5.07 -15.07
CA LYS A 451 -15.74 -4.99 -14.56
C LYS A 451 -16.18 -3.55 -14.32
N LYS A 452 -15.29 -2.68 -13.81
CA LYS A 452 -15.57 -1.24 -13.72
C LYS A 452 -15.81 -0.63 -15.11
N ARG A 453 -14.99 -0.98 -16.11
CA ARG A 453 -15.19 -0.51 -17.50
C ARG A 453 -16.52 -0.98 -18.08
N GLU A 454 -16.91 -2.24 -17.87
CA GLU A 454 -18.20 -2.80 -18.28
C GLU A 454 -19.37 -2.05 -17.65
N LEU A 455 -19.33 -1.81 -16.33
CA LEU A 455 -20.37 -1.08 -15.59
C LEU A 455 -20.47 0.40 -16.00
N LEU A 456 -19.38 0.97 -16.53
CA LEU A 456 -19.34 2.31 -17.12
C LEU A 456 -19.79 2.34 -18.60
N GLY A 457 -20.10 1.18 -19.20
CA GLY A 457 -20.46 1.07 -20.61
C GLY A 457 -19.28 1.29 -21.57
N LEU A 458 -18.04 1.07 -21.13
CA LEU A 458 -16.83 1.25 -21.94
C LEU A 458 -16.47 -0.02 -22.72
N SER A 459 -16.08 0.15 -23.98
CA SER A 459 -15.62 -0.95 -24.83
C SER A 459 -14.19 -1.40 -24.49
N LEU A 460 -13.84 -2.63 -24.86
CA LEU A 460 -12.46 -3.12 -24.82
C LEU A 460 -11.60 -2.57 -25.97
N HIS A 461 -12.22 -2.25 -27.11
CA HIS A 461 -11.54 -1.95 -28.38
C HIS A 461 -11.15 -0.47 -28.53
N GLY A 462 -10.88 0.22 -27.43
CA GLY A 462 -10.65 1.67 -27.42
C GLY A 462 -11.92 2.48 -27.73
N ALA A 463 -11.73 3.79 -27.94
CA ALA A 463 -12.84 4.73 -28.06
C ALA A 463 -13.67 4.52 -29.34
N GLY A 464 -14.65 3.63 -29.26
CA GLY A 464 -15.75 3.59 -30.22
C GLY A 464 -16.55 4.90 -30.21
N PRO A 465 -17.42 5.14 -31.21
CA PRO A 465 -18.25 6.35 -31.30
C PRO A 465 -19.03 6.65 -30.01
N THR A 466 -19.44 5.60 -29.29
CA THR A 466 -20.11 5.66 -27.99
C THR A 466 -19.21 6.17 -26.85
N GLU A 467 -17.91 5.87 -26.90
CA GLU A 467 -16.94 6.41 -25.95
C GLU A 467 -16.64 7.88 -26.23
N VAL A 468 -16.71 8.33 -27.49
CA VAL A 468 -16.67 9.76 -27.82
C VAL A 468 -17.89 10.47 -27.25
N ALA A 469 -19.09 9.87 -27.33
CA ALA A 469 -20.29 10.41 -26.70
C ALA A 469 -20.20 10.40 -25.16
N ALA A 470 -19.70 9.34 -24.54
CA ALA A 470 -19.46 9.30 -23.10
C ALA A 470 -18.40 10.33 -22.67
N ARG A 471 -17.31 10.48 -23.44
CA ARG A 471 -16.31 11.55 -23.25
C ARG A 471 -16.91 12.93 -23.45
N GLN A 472 -17.85 13.11 -24.37
CA GLN A 472 -18.55 14.37 -24.58
C GLN A 472 -19.45 14.70 -23.38
N VAL A 473 -20.25 13.75 -22.89
CA VAL A 473 -21.06 13.89 -21.67
C VAL A 473 -20.17 14.17 -20.45
N LEU A 474 -19.02 13.51 -20.35
CA LEU A 474 -18.03 13.75 -19.30
C LEU A 474 -17.41 15.15 -19.39
N ASN A 475 -17.05 15.60 -20.59
CA ASN A 475 -16.54 16.95 -20.82
C ASN A 475 -17.60 18.01 -20.50
N ASP A 476 -18.88 17.73 -20.78
CA ASP A 476 -19.99 18.63 -20.47
C ASP A 476 -20.24 18.71 -18.95
N LEU A 477 -20.16 17.58 -18.23
CA LEU A 477 -20.22 17.52 -16.77
C LEU A 477 -19.04 18.25 -16.12
N ASP A 478 -17.81 18.00 -16.57
CA ASP A 478 -16.60 18.68 -16.07
C ASP A 478 -16.63 20.18 -16.39
N ALA A 479 -17.14 20.58 -17.56
CA ALA A 479 -17.32 21.99 -17.91
C ALA A 479 -18.37 22.67 -17.01
N ASN A 480 -19.41 21.96 -16.58
CA ASN A 480 -20.40 22.47 -15.65
C ASN A 480 -19.83 22.62 -14.23
N VAL A 481 -19.02 21.66 -13.77
CA VAL A 481 -18.30 21.74 -12.48
C VAL A 481 -17.22 22.84 -12.51
N ALA A 482 -16.50 23.00 -13.61
CA ALA A 482 -15.51 24.05 -13.79
C ALA A 482 -16.15 25.44 -13.89
N ARG A 483 -17.34 25.58 -14.50
CA ARG A 483 -18.14 26.82 -14.48
C ARG A 483 -18.58 27.16 -13.06
N ALA A 484 -18.98 26.18 -12.25
CA ALA A 484 -19.28 26.38 -10.84
C ALA A 484 -18.03 26.83 -10.03
N LYS A 485 -16.84 26.30 -10.36
CA LYS A 485 -15.57 26.69 -9.71
C LYS A 485 -14.95 28.00 -10.21
N LYS A 486 -15.23 28.45 -11.43
CA LYS A 486 -14.66 29.69 -12.00
C LYS A 486 -15.17 30.97 -11.31
N HIS A 487 -16.18 30.85 -10.45
CA HIS A 487 -16.56 31.90 -9.50
C HIS A 487 -15.69 31.96 -8.23
N GLY A 488 -14.68 31.09 -8.10
CA GLY A 488 -13.77 31.04 -6.95
C GLY A 488 -12.30 30.90 -7.33
N HIS A 489 -11.60 32.04 -7.38
CA HIS A 489 -10.14 32.22 -7.29
C HIS A 489 -9.20 31.69 -8.40
N GLY A 490 -8.10 32.42 -8.56
CA GLY A 490 -7.27 32.49 -9.77
C GLY A 490 -6.10 31.49 -9.82
N VAL A 491 -5.66 31.22 -11.05
CA VAL A 491 -4.71 30.16 -11.41
C VAL A 491 -3.32 30.73 -11.72
N VAL A 492 -2.29 30.02 -11.26
CA VAL A 492 -0.86 30.22 -11.57
C VAL A 492 -0.42 29.15 -12.59
N THR A 493 0.41 29.54 -13.56
CA THR A 493 0.88 28.70 -14.67
C THR A 493 2.29 28.13 -14.43
N GLU A 494 2.48 26.84 -14.75
CA GLU A 494 3.78 26.14 -14.74
C GLU A 494 4.38 25.96 -16.15
N ARG A 495 5.69 25.74 -16.18
CA ARG A 495 6.60 25.85 -17.34
C ARG A 495 7.13 24.46 -17.76
N PRO A 496 7.32 24.16 -19.07
CA PRO A 496 7.62 22.79 -19.52
C PRO A 496 9.12 22.44 -19.55
N GLU A 497 9.44 21.18 -19.24
CA GLU A 497 10.76 20.54 -19.39
C GLU A 497 10.89 19.79 -20.73
N LYS A 498 12.14 19.66 -21.21
CA LYS A 498 12.51 19.08 -22.53
C LYS A 498 12.56 17.55 -22.50
N ARG A 499 12.05 16.92 -23.58
CA ARG A 499 11.94 15.48 -23.82
C ARG A 499 12.83 15.05 -25.00
N ILE A 500 13.49 13.89 -24.90
CA ILE A 500 14.22 13.22 -26.01
C ILE A 500 13.20 12.44 -26.85
N ARG A 501 13.37 12.41 -28.18
CA ARG A 501 12.36 11.93 -29.12
C ARG A 501 12.50 10.42 -29.39
N PRO A 502 11.39 9.73 -29.71
CA PRO A 502 11.39 8.28 -29.99
C PRO A 502 12.16 7.85 -31.25
N GLU A 503 12.55 8.81 -32.08
CA GLU A 503 13.22 8.60 -33.38
C GLU A 503 14.65 8.04 -33.21
N ASP A 504 15.27 8.27 -32.03
CA ASP A 504 16.65 7.87 -31.72
C ASP A 504 16.79 6.39 -31.25
N ILE A 505 15.73 5.57 -31.35
CA ILE A 505 15.69 4.19 -30.79
C ILE A 505 15.86 3.10 -31.86
N VAL A 506 15.85 3.45 -33.15
CA VAL A 506 15.81 2.47 -34.26
C VAL A 506 17.19 1.84 -34.56
N GLU A 507 18.30 2.35 -34.03
CA GLU A 507 19.65 1.85 -34.35
C GLU A 507 20.15 0.68 -33.50
N PHE A 508 19.42 0.23 -32.47
CA PHE A 508 19.91 -0.76 -31.50
C PHE A 508 19.37 -2.20 -31.66
N ALA A 509 18.44 -2.43 -32.59
CA ALA A 509 17.79 -3.74 -32.76
C ALA A 509 18.62 -4.73 -33.59
N ASP A 510 19.50 -4.25 -34.48
CA ASP A 510 20.29 -5.13 -35.36
C ASP A 510 21.52 -5.75 -34.66
N ASP A 511 22.04 -5.11 -33.60
CA ASP A 511 23.24 -5.59 -32.88
C ASP A 511 22.97 -6.74 -31.89
N VAL A 512 21.72 -6.98 -31.49
CA VAL A 512 21.39 -8.01 -30.48
C VAL A 512 21.12 -9.39 -31.11
N MET A 513 20.95 -9.48 -32.43
CA MET A 513 20.65 -10.74 -33.13
C MET A 513 21.86 -11.43 -33.79
N ASN A 514 23.06 -10.83 -33.71
CA ASN A 514 24.31 -11.45 -34.19
C ASN A 514 25.24 -11.82 -33.01
N VAL A 515 24.90 -12.90 -32.30
CA VAL A 515 25.86 -13.59 -31.42
C VAL A 515 26.28 -14.88 -32.11
N GLU A 516 27.52 -14.88 -32.64
CA GLU A 516 28.18 -16.08 -33.14
C GLU A 516 28.19 -17.19 -32.07
N GLN A 517 27.82 -18.40 -32.46
CA GLN A 517 27.97 -19.59 -31.61
C GLN A 517 29.46 -19.78 -31.26
N PRO A 518 29.83 -19.93 -29.96
CA PRO A 518 31.20 -20.26 -29.62
C PRO A 518 31.52 -21.69 -30.06
N ALA A 519 32.69 -21.84 -30.69
CA ALA A 519 33.24 -23.11 -31.14
C ALA A 519 33.30 -24.18 -30.02
N PRO A 520 33.13 -25.47 -30.35
CA PRO A 520 33.11 -26.53 -29.35
C PRO A 520 34.49 -26.68 -28.68
N LEU A 521 34.50 -26.54 -27.36
CA LEU A 521 35.68 -26.80 -26.52
C LEU A 521 36.06 -28.28 -26.61
N ARG A 522 37.28 -28.54 -27.09
CA ARG A 522 37.94 -29.85 -27.01
C ARG A 522 38.12 -30.27 -25.56
N SER A 523 37.58 -31.42 -25.19
CA SER A 523 37.78 -32.07 -23.90
C SER A 523 39.23 -32.58 -23.78
N PRO A 524 39.96 -32.33 -22.68
CA PRO A 524 41.14 -33.10 -22.36
C PRO A 524 40.72 -34.40 -21.66
N ALA A 525 41.16 -35.52 -22.23
CA ALA A 525 41.10 -36.82 -21.59
C ALA A 525 42.06 -36.85 -20.39
N PHE A 526 41.53 -37.08 -19.19
CA PHE A 526 42.31 -37.57 -18.07
C PHE A 526 41.61 -38.78 -17.44
N SER A 527 42.21 -39.94 -17.73
CA SER A 527 42.02 -41.20 -17.06
C SER A 527 42.91 -41.21 -15.81
N THR A 528 42.33 -41.44 -14.63
CA THR A 528 42.89 -42.27 -13.55
C THR A 528 41.86 -42.44 -12.42
N PRO A 529 41.76 -43.63 -11.79
CA PRO A 529 40.75 -43.91 -10.77
C PRO A 529 41.21 -43.49 -9.37
N PHE A 530 40.44 -42.62 -8.71
CA PHE A 530 40.60 -42.35 -7.27
C PHE A 530 39.79 -43.37 -6.46
N ARG A 531 40.50 -44.18 -5.68
CA ARG A 531 39.96 -45.19 -4.77
C ARG A 531 39.87 -44.57 -3.38
N ILE A 532 38.66 -44.32 -2.87
CA ILE A 532 38.46 -43.87 -1.48
C ILE A 532 38.19 -45.11 -0.62
N THR A 533 39.13 -45.41 0.25
CA THR A 533 39.02 -46.39 1.33
C THR A 533 38.26 -45.73 2.49
N VAL A 534 37.11 -46.30 2.88
CA VAL A 534 36.40 -45.91 4.11
C VAL A 534 36.97 -46.74 5.26
N THR A 535 37.65 -46.11 6.20
CA THR A 535 38.00 -46.72 7.48
C THR A 535 36.92 -46.38 8.51
N ALA A 536 36.34 -47.42 9.09
CA ALA A 536 35.48 -47.33 10.25
C ALA A 536 36.33 -47.08 11.49
N ASP A 537 36.08 -45.98 12.20
CA ASP A 537 36.33 -45.86 13.63
C ASP A 537 35.66 -44.60 14.20
N MET A 538 35.26 -44.72 15.47
CA MET A 538 34.66 -43.70 16.35
C MET A 538 33.13 -43.57 16.32
N VAL A 539 32.48 -44.68 16.70
CA VAL A 539 31.32 -44.67 17.59
C VAL A 539 31.83 -44.38 19.02
N SER A 540 31.18 -43.44 19.73
CA SER A 540 31.02 -43.35 21.20
C SER A 540 31.30 -41.96 21.80
N ALA A 541 30.47 -41.61 22.78
CA ALA A 541 30.37 -40.37 23.59
C ALA A 541 29.69 -39.17 22.90
N ALA A 542 28.56 -38.61 23.36
CA ALA A 542 27.86 -38.78 24.62
C ALA A 542 26.37 -38.38 24.48
N SER A 543 25.48 -39.19 25.05
CA SER A 543 24.12 -38.82 25.43
C SER A 543 24.14 -38.28 26.86
N THR A 544 23.54 -37.12 27.12
CA THR A 544 22.86 -36.83 28.41
C THR A 544 22.02 -35.55 28.34
N GLY A 545 20.76 -35.63 28.81
CA GLY A 545 19.89 -34.49 29.18
C GLY A 545 18.63 -34.35 28.30
N LEU A 546 17.55 -35.12 28.53
CA LEU A 546 16.36 -34.78 29.37
C LEU A 546 15.73 -33.42 29.00
N LEU A 547 14.43 -33.19 28.77
CA LEU A 547 13.10 -33.83 28.84
C LEU A 547 12.20 -32.83 28.04
N GLY A 548 11.10 -33.10 27.35
CA GLY A 548 10.04 -34.10 27.48
C GLY A 548 8.68 -33.36 27.40
N LEU A 549 7.87 -33.63 26.35
CA LEU A 549 6.38 -33.68 26.29
C LEU A 549 5.87 -33.50 24.81
N PRO A 550 4.70 -34.06 24.45
CA PRO A 550 4.59 -34.94 23.29
C PRO A 550 3.74 -34.39 22.14
N PHE A 551 4.13 -34.80 20.93
CA PHE A 551 3.32 -34.74 19.72
C PHE A 551 2.20 -35.79 19.77
N ILE A 552 0.93 -35.36 19.72
CA ILE A 552 -0.20 -36.24 19.42
C ILE A 552 -0.50 -36.14 17.92
N LEU A 553 -0.13 -37.20 17.20
CA LEU A 553 -0.57 -37.48 15.83
C LEU A 553 -1.94 -38.16 15.90
N ARG A 554 -2.96 -37.55 15.30
CA ARG A 554 -4.29 -38.16 15.10
C ARG A 554 -4.42 -38.55 13.63
N GLN A 555 -4.18 -39.83 13.31
CA GLN A 555 -4.62 -40.44 12.05
C GLN A 555 -6.13 -40.65 12.11
N ARG A 556 -6.83 -40.29 11.03
CA ARG A 556 -8.21 -40.71 10.75
C ARG A 556 -8.16 -41.96 9.88
N GLY A 557 -8.82 -43.02 10.34
CA GLY A 557 -9.54 -43.94 9.47
C GLY A 557 -10.91 -43.37 9.12
#